data_AF-A0A359FUA8-F1
#
_entry.id   AF-A0A359FUA8-F1
#
_cell.length_a   1.000
_cell.length_b   1.000
_cell.length_c   1.000
_cell.angle_alpha   90.00
_cell.angle_beta   90.00
_cell.angle_gamma   90.00
#
_symmetry.space_group_name_H-M   'P 1'
#
loop_
_entity.id
_entity.type
_entity.pdbx_description
1 polymer ?
#
loop_
_entity_poly.entity_id
_entity_poly.type
_entity_poly.pdbx_seq_one_letter_code
_entity_poly.pdbx_strand_id
1 'polypeptide(L)' 'FAYPDAHRYRLGANYEQIPVNRPINPVYNHERDGYMSVNGNGGDAPNYFPNSFDAIEAD' A
#
# COMPACT_ATOMS: atom_id res chain seq x y z
N PHE A 1 7.04 15.36 0.39
CA PHE A 1 7.79 14.89 1.56
C PHE A 1 7.03 15.12 2.88
N ALA A 2 6.78 16.36 3.30
CA ALA A 2 6.26 16.67 4.65
C ALA A 2 4.88 16.04 4.98
N TYR A 3 3.92 16.05 4.06
CA TYR A 3 2.55 15.58 4.35
C TYR A 3 2.46 14.06 4.58
N PRO A 4 3.02 13.18 3.71
CA PRO A 4 3.05 11.75 3.99
C PRO A 4 3.78 11.39 5.28
N ASP A 5 4.87 12.11 5.61
CA ASP A 5 5.59 11.91 6.87
C ASP A 5 4.69 12.21 8.10
N ALA A 6 4.08 13.39 8.11
CA ALA A 6 3.15 13.78 9.17
C ALA A 6 1.92 12.84 9.27
N HIS A 7 1.42 12.33 8.14
CA HIS A 7 0.32 11.37 8.12
C HIS A 7 0.71 10.02 8.75
N ARG A 8 1.88 9.47 8.41
CA ARG A 8 2.35 8.22 9.00
C ARG A 8 2.51 8.32 10.51
N TYR A 9 3.03 9.43 11.01
CA TYR A 9 3.14 9.67 12.45
C TYR A 9 1.77 9.79 13.13
N ARG A 10 0.86 10.59 12.56
CA ARG A 10 -0.42 10.93 13.20
C ARG A 10 -1.49 9.83 13.09
N LEU A 11 -1.55 9.15 11.95
CA LEU A 11 -2.61 8.20 11.61
C LEU A 11 -2.13 6.75 11.52
N GLY A 12 -0.81 6.54 11.39
CA GLY A 12 -0.19 5.23 11.26
C GLY A 12 0.34 4.95 9.85
N ALA A 13 1.17 3.91 9.73
CA ALA A 13 1.82 3.53 8.47
C ALA A 13 0.82 3.26 7.34
N ASN A 14 -0.30 2.58 7.66
CA ASN A 14 -1.35 2.19 6.71
C ASN A 14 -2.50 3.21 6.62
N TYR A 15 -2.25 4.51 6.84
CA TYR A 15 -3.29 5.55 6.87
C TYR A 15 -4.12 5.66 5.56
N GLU A 16 -3.58 5.19 4.44
CA GLU A 16 -4.23 5.16 3.13
C GLU A 16 -5.36 4.12 3.07
N GLN A 17 -5.38 3.13 3.97
CA GLN A 17 -6.45 2.14 4.08
C GLN A 17 -7.71 2.68 4.77
N ILE A 18 -7.65 3.86 5.41
CA ILE A 18 -8.80 4.49 6.06
C ILE A 18 -9.85 4.85 4.98
N PRO A 19 -11.15 4.53 5.16
CA PRO A 19 -12.15 4.66 4.08
C PRO A 19 -12.22 6.02 3.40
N VAL A 20 -11.98 7.12 4.12
CA VAL A 20 -11.98 8.48 3.56
C VAL A 20 -10.72 8.82 2.76
N ASN A 21 -9.60 8.14 3.02
CA ASN A 21 -8.33 8.35 2.33
C ASN A 21 -8.13 7.41 1.14
N ARG A 22 -8.92 6.33 1.08
CA ARG A 22 -8.76 5.29 0.07
C ARG A 22 -9.10 5.82 -1.33
N PRO A 23 -8.29 5.52 -2.36
CA PRO A 23 -8.63 5.88 -3.72
C PRO A 23 -9.89 5.14 -4.20
N ILE A 24 -10.53 5.71 -5.23
CA ILE A 24 -11.71 5.13 -5.87
C ILE A 24 -11.30 3.95 -6.76
N ASN A 25 -10.15 4.08 -7.43
CA ASN A 25 -9.62 3.05 -8.31
C ASN A 25 -8.88 1.97 -7.52
N PRO A 26 -8.80 0.74 -8.05
CA PRO A 26 -7.94 -0.30 -7.50
C PRO A 26 -6.48 0.16 -7.41
N VAL A 27 -5.80 -0.23 -6.34
CA VAL A 27 -4.36 0.01 -6.14
C VAL A 27 -3.65 -1.34 -6.20
N TYR A 28 -2.62 -1.43 -7.05
CA TYR A 28 -1.75 -2.59 -7.17
C TYR A 28 -0.32 -2.13 -6.93
N ASN A 29 0.31 -2.65 -5.88
CA ASN A 29 1.70 -2.37 -5.55
C ASN A 29 2.32 -3.54 -4.77
N HIS A 30 3.62 -3.43 -4.50
CA HIS A 30 4.40 -4.41 -3.75
C HIS A 30 4.59 -4.03 -2.28
N GLU A 31 3.89 -2.99 -1.78
CA GLU A 31 3.94 -2.62 -0.36
C GLU A 31 3.21 -3.68 0.49
N ARG A 32 3.81 -4.03 1.63
CA ARG A 32 3.31 -5.09 2.53
C ARG A 32 3.47 -4.70 3.99
N ASP A 33 2.69 -5.37 4.82
CA ASP A 33 2.67 -5.34 6.28
C ASP A 33 2.27 -3.97 6.85
N GLY A 34 2.99 -3.50 7.87
CA GLY A 34 2.68 -2.29 8.62
C GLY A 34 1.60 -2.48 9.69
N TYR A 35 1.65 -1.63 10.71
CA TYR A 35 0.66 -1.66 11.79
C TYR A 35 -0.76 -1.43 11.24
N MET A 36 -1.72 -2.20 11.73
CA MET A 36 -3.14 -2.16 11.31
C MET A 36 -3.36 -2.39 9.80
N SER A 37 -2.63 -3.33 9.20
CA SER A 37 -2.95 -3.82 7.85
C SER A 37 -4.22 -4.68 7.90
N VAL A 38 -5.29 -4.26 7.21
CA VAL A 38 -6.62 -4.89 7.29
C VAL A 38 -7.21 -5.27 5.93
N ASN A 39 -6.50 -4.99 4.83
CA ASN A 39 -6.97 -5.18 3.46
C ASN A 39 -6.56 -6.52 2.83
N GLY A 40 -6.03 -7.47 3.61
CA GLY A 40 -5.53 -8.76 3.12
C GLY A 40 -4.06 -8.75 2.66
N ASN A 41 -3.40 -7.58 2.66
CA ASN A 41 -1.94 -7.45 2.54
C ASN A 41 -1.32 -8.11 1.29
N GLY A 42 -2.04 -8.14 0.17
CA GLY A 42 -1.54 -8.74 -1.08
C GLY A 42 -1.44 -10.27 -1.09
N GLY A 43 -1.85 -10.97 -0.02
CA GLY A 43 -1.87 -12.43 0.03
C GLY A 43 -0.51 -13.08 -0.25
N ASP A 44 -0.49 -14.08 -1.12
CA ASP A 44 0.69 -14.81 -1.59
C ASP A 44 1.31 -14.24 -2.88
N ALA A 45 0.84 -13.07 -3.34
CA ALA A 45 1.36 -12.42 -4.53
C ALA A 45 2.83 -11.98 -4.33
N PRO A 46 3.65 -11.96 -5.41
CA PRO A 46 5.00 -11.41 -5.36
C PRO A 46 5.05 -10.04 -4.69
N ASN A 47 6.11 -9.78 -3.92
CA ASN A 47 6.30 -8.54 -3.17
C ASN A 47 7.55 -7.76 -3.61
N TYR A 48 8.01 -7.99 -4.83
CA TYR A 48 9.19 -7.33 -5.39
C TYR A 48 8.97 -6.98 -6.86
N PHE A 49 9.66 -5.93 -7.31
CA PHE A 49 9.67 -5.49 -8.71
C PHE A 49 11.12 -5.23 -9.15
N PRO A 50 11.52 -5.58 -10.40
CA PRO A 50 10.74 -6.34 -11.38
C PRO A 50 10.62 -7.83 -11.01
N ASN A 51 9.54 -8.48 -11.45
CA ASN A 51 9.34 -9.93 -11.30
C ASN A 51 8.71 -10.54 -12.57
N SER A 52 8.64 -11.88 -12.65
CA SER A 52 8.13 -12.61 -13.83
C SER A 52 6.81 -13.32 -13.58
N PHE A 53 6.07 -12.91 -12.55
CA PHE A 53 4.87 -13.60 -12.05
C PHE A 53 3.62 -12.71 -12.04
N ASP A 54 3.75 -11.40 -12.21
CA ASP A 54 2.66 -10.45 -12.35
C ASP A 54 2.86 -9.51 -13.57
N ALA A 55 1.91 -8.61 -13.77
CA ALA A 55 1.94 -7.57 -14.82
C ALA A 55 1.91 -6.16 -14.21
N ILE A 56 2.41 -6.01 -12.97
CA ILE A 56 2.45 -4.72 -12.27
C ILE A 56 3.73 -4.01 -12.70
N GLU A 57 3.58 -2.88 -13.40
CA GLU A 57 4.70 -2.07 -13.85
C GLU A 57 4.80 -0.78 -13.02
N ALA A 58 6.01 -0.24 -12.92
CA ALA A 58 6.21 1.10 -12.39
C ALA A 58 5.83 2.13 -13.47
N ASP A 59 4.92 3.04 -13.13
CA ASP A 59 4.54 4.19 -13.97
C ASP A 59 5.70 5.20 -14.17
#